data_AF-A0A8H6EIS6-F1
#
_entry.id   AF-A0A8H6EIS6-F1
#
_cell.length_a   1.000
_cell.length_b   1.000
_cell.length_c   1.000
_cell.angle_alpha   90.00
_cell.angle_beta   90.00
_cell.angle_gamma   90.00
#
_symmetry.space_group_name_H-M   'P 1'
#
loop_
_entity.id
_entity.type
_entity.pdbx_description
1 polymer ?
#
loop_
_entity_poly.entity_id
_entity_poly.type
_entity_poly.pdbx_seq_one_letter_code
_entity_poly.pdbx_strand_id
1 'polypeptide(L)'
;MPVTIKANVKEKTIHTKLLNQDDFATFGTVIQNPAPAVIPSSTIKTLPPNAVQANQGTALKYIDVTHMKDYYGSAPSQRVANAVMNMFVCAPRSLLPSHDSNIGGLFPVTILERHPFTTQTFIPLGISPSEQEDVCYLVVVAPSLTPSSVDETLPVPVLSPQTSTSDDNVENLPGRGLPDLNRIQAFLANGSQAVTYGAGTWHAPMVVVGKKPIDFVVVQFANGVGIEDCQEAELETTDKDICVAVPKLSRNATPVLYDPVVVKTLMHIISIALVGDLDCRPRYVPIEVPDTSAMEDYIFSHVHKNYEDKYNAVPIRAAPQISMIPIDNVFRNDTLR
;
A
#
# COMPACT_ATOMS: atom_id res chain seq x y z
N MET A 1 11.58 25.23 -15.93
CA MET A 1 12.89 24.70 -15.48
C MET A 1 12.77 24.42 -14.00
N PRO A 2 13.26 23.27 -13.52
CA PRO A 2 13.24 22.92 -12.10
C PRO A 2 13.91 24.00 -11.25
N VAL A 3 13.42 24.19 -10.03
CA VAL A 3 14.09 25.03 -9.04
C VAL A 3 15.10 24.18 -8.30
N THR A 4 16.38 24.57 -8.34
CA THR A 4 17.43 23.90 -7.58
C THR A 4 17.38 24.33 -6.11
N ILE A 5 17.36 23.37 -5.18
CA ILE A 5 17.28 23.60 -3.74
C ILE A 5 18.41 22.90 -2.98
N LYS A 6 18.86 23.50 -1.89
CA LYS A 6 19.92 22.95 -1.02
C LYS A 6 19.34 22.01 0.03
N ALA A 7 19.83 20.78 0.07
CA ALA A 7 19.50 19.79 1.10
C ALA A 7 20.24 20.07 2.43
N ASN A 8 19.92 21.19 3.09
CA ASN A 8 20.42 21.51 4.42
C ASN A 8 19.49 20.94 5.50
N VAL A 9 19.47 19.61 5.61
CA VAL A 9 18.62 18.90 6.57
C VAL A 9 19.39 18.43 7.81
N LYS A 10 18.67 18.35 8.93
CA LYS A 10 19.20 17.77 10.18
C LYS A 10 19.39 16.26 10.08
N GLU A 11 18.40 15.58 9.51
CA GLU A 11 18.38 14.13 9.34
C GLU A 11 18.53 13.79 7.87
N LYS A 12 19.55 13.00 7.54
CA LYS A 12 19.83 12.59 6.16
C LYS A 12 19.17 11.25 5.79
N THR A 13 18.79 10.45 6.78
CA THR A 13 18.19 9.13 6.55
C THR A 13 16.76 9.15 7.07
N ILE A 14 15.79 9.05 6.18
CA ILE A 14 14.36 9.09 6.48
C ILE A 14 13.84 7.67 6.56
N HIS A 15 13.42 7.24 7.74
CA HIS A 15 12.86 5.90 7.92
C HIS A 15 11.43 5.82 7.40
N THR A 16 11.11 4.77 6.64
CA THR A 16 9.75 4.56 6.15
C THR A 16 8.82 4.14 7.27
N LYS A 17 7.61 4.70 7.29
CA LYS A 17 6.46 4.18 8.04
C LYS A 17 5.59 3.30 7.14
N LEU A 18 4.74 2.44 7.71
CA LEU A 18 3.68 1.81 6.91
C LEU A 18 2.66 2.87 6.49
N LEU A 19 2.26 2.87 5.21
CA LEU A 19 1.26 3.80 4.73
C LEU A 19 -0.09 3.57 5.44
N ASN A 20 -0.61 4.63 6.06
CA ASN A 20 -1.93 4.65 6.68
C ASN A 20 -2.55 6.06 6.55
N GLN A 21 -3.88 6.16 6.63
CA GLN A 21 -4.59 7.41 6.42
C GLN A 21 -4.23 8.48 7.45
N ASP A 22 -4.06 8.12 8.73
CA ASP A 22 -3.86 9.11 9.80
C ASP A 22 -2.53 9.85 9.64
N ASP A 23 -1.44 9.11 9.39
CA ASP A 23 -0.13 9.72 9.15
C ASP A 23 -0.05 10.46 7.80
N PHE A 24 -0.86 10.05 6.82
CA PHE A 24 -0.85 10.64 5.46
C PHE A 24 -1.84 11.80 5.28
N ALA A 25 -2.75 12.04 6.24
CA ALA A 25 -3.91 12.93 6.08
C ALA A 25 -3.57 14.38 5.69
N THR A 26 -2.39 14.87 6.09
CA THR A 26 -1.96 16.24 5.75
C THR A 26 -1.41 16.37 4.32
N PHE A 27 -1.11 15.26 3.67
CA PHE A 27 -0.55 15.20 2.31
C PHE A 27 -1.60 14.76 1.29
N GLY A 28 -2.63 14.04 1.73
CA GLY A 28 -3.73 13.59 0.89
C GLY A 28 -4.49 12.42 1.49
N THR A 29 -4.91 11.49 0.63
CA THR A 29 -5.79 10.37 1.00
C THR A 29 -5.19 9.03 0.57
N VAL A 30 -5.24 8.06 1.47
CA VAL A 30 -4.95 6.66 1.20
C VAL A 30 -6.26 5.97 0.81
N ILE A 31 -6.30 5.41 -0.40
CA ILE A 31 -7.45 4.65 -0.90
C ILE A 31 -7.15 3.17 -0.68
N GLN A 32 -7.96 2.52 0.15
CA GLN A 32 -7.88 1.08 0.41
C GLN A 32 -9.25 0.55 0.86
N ASN A 33 -9.42 -0.77 0.91
CA ASN A 33 -10.61 -1.35 1.56
C ASN A 33 -10.52 -1.08 3.08
N PRO A 34 -11.44 -0.30 3.68
CA PRO A 34 -11.36 0.03 5.10
C PRO A 34 -11.77 -1.13 6.01
N ALA A 35 -12.43 -2.17 5.48
CA ALA A 35 -12.86 -3.34 6.24
C ALA A 35 -12.66 -4.64 5.43
N PRO A 36 -11.40 -5.08 5.22
CA PRO A 36 -11.09 -6.24 4.37
C PRO A 36 -11.66 -7.57 4.89
N ALA A 37 -11.94 -7.67 6.18
CA ALA A 37 -12.56 -8.85 6.79
C ALA A 37 -14.09 -8.94 6.55
N VAL A 38 -14.71 -7.86 6.07
CA VAL A 38 -16.17 -7.83 5.88
C VAL A 38 -16.52 -8.38 4.51
N ILE A 39 -17.24 -9.50 4.50
CA ILE A 39 -17.77 -10.11 3.28
C ILE A 39 -19.17 -9.52 3.00
N PRO A 40 -19.40 -8.91 1.83
CA PRO A 40 -20.73 -8.44 1.44
C PRO A 40 -21.77 -9.58 1.46
N SER A 41 -22.93 -9.31 2.05
CA SER A 41 -24.08 -10.23 2.05
C SER A 41 -25.37 -9.44 2.11
N SER A 42 -26.46 -9.97 1.54
CA SER A 42 -27.81 -9.40 1.68
C SER A 42 -28.31 -9.41 3.13
N THR A 43 -27.71 -10.22 4.00
CA THR A 43 -28.08 -10.35 5.41
C THR A 43 -27.26 -9.49 6.36
N ILE A 44 -26.26 -8.73 5.87
CA ILE A 44 -25.45 -7.86 6.72
C ILE A 44 -26.33 -6.75 7.31
N LYS A 45 -26.31 -6.60 8.64
CA LYS A 45 -27.14 -5.62 9.36
C LYS A 45 -26.40 -4.34 9.71
N THR A 46 -25.11 -4.46 9.96
CA THR A 46 -24.24 -3.35 10.35
C THR A 46 -23.21 -3.15 9.26
N LEU A 47 -23.23 -1.98 8.64
CA LEU A 47 -22.28 -1.62 7.60
C LEU A 47 -21.09 -0.88 8.22
N PRO A 48 -19.88 -1.03 7.65
CA PRO A 48 -18.77 -0.14 7.99
C PRO A 48 -19.14 1.32 7.70
N PRO A 49 -18.46 2.30 8.35
CA PRO A 49 -18.63 3.70 8.03
C PRO A 49 -18.48 3.98 6.52
N ASN A 50 -19.30 4.90 6.00
CA ASN A 50 -19.31 5.32 4.59
C ASN A 50 -19.56 4.21 3.57
N ALA A 51 -20.03 3.02 4.00
CA ALA A 51 -20.41 1.94 3.11
C ALA A 51 -21.92 1.90 2.89
N VAL A 52 -22.33 1.64 1.64
CA VAL A 52 -23.70 1.27 1.30
C VAL A 52 -23.71 -0.10 0.63
N GLN A 53 -24.77 -0.89 0.87
CA GLN A 53 -24.98 -2.11 0.10
C GLN A 53 -25.28 -1.76 -1.36
N ALA A 54 -24.70 -2.55 -2.26
CA ALA A 54 -24.94 -2.48 -3.69
C ALA A 54 -25.19 -3.89 -4.25
N ASN A 55 -25.62 -3.98 -5.51
CA ASN A 55 -25.78 -5.24 -6.24
C ASN A 55 -26.60 -6.29 -5.47
N GLN A 56 -27.78 -5.89 -4.97
CA GLN A 56 -28.70 -6.74 -4.20
C GLN A 56 -28.04 -7.40 -2.97
N GLY A 57 -27.05 -6.74 -2.37
CA GLY A 57 -26.34 -7.20 -1.17
C GLY A 57 -25.06 -7.98 -1.45
N THR A 58 -24.69 -8.20 -2.71
CA THR A 58 -23.44 -8.90 -3.09
C THR A 58 -22.22 -7.98 -3.14
N ALA A 59 -22.39 -6.67 -2.95
CA ALA A 59 -21.30 -5.71 -2.91
C ALA A 59 -21.47 -4.67 -1.80
N LEU A 60 -20.34 -4.16 -1.31
CA LEU A 60 -20.26 -2.94 -0.51
C LEU A 60 -19.61 -1.85 -1.35
N LYS A 61 -20.30 -0.72 -1.48
CA LYS A 61 -19.77 0.50 -2.12
C LYS A 61 -19.36 1.47 -1.02
N TYR A 62 -18.05 1.69 -0.91
CA TYR A 62 -17.52 2.76 -0.07
C TYR A 62 -17.62 4.08 -0.82
N ILE A 63 -18.32 5.04 -0.21
CA ILE A 63 -18.60 6.35 -0.81
C ILE A 63 -17.43 7.29 -0.49
N ASP A 64 -17.07 8.11 -1.48
CA ASP A 64 -16.11 9.22 -1.34
C ASP A 64 -14.75 8.81 -0.76
N VAL A 65 -14.20 7.69 -1.25
CA VAL A 65 -12.87 7.17 -0.84
C VAL A 65 -11.71 8.10 -1.21
N THR A 66 -11.94 9.06 -2.12
CA THR A 66 -11.07 10.21 -2.42
C THR A 66 -11.88 11.25 -3.19
N HIS A 67 -11.35 12.46 -3.35
CA HIS A 67 -11.95 13.52 -4.15
C HIS A 67 -10.94 14.07 -5.16
N MET A 68 -11.33 14.14 -6.44
CA MET A 68 -10.53 14.84 -7.43
C MET A 68 -10.81 16.34 -7.35
N LYS A 69 -9.75 17.16 -7.35
CA LYS A 69 -9.85 18.61 -7.31
C LYS A 69 -9.28 19.24 -8.57
N ASP A 70 -9.99 20.22 -9.11
CA ASP A 70 -9.58 21.03 -10.27
C ASP A 70 -9.58 22.51 -9.86
N TYR A 71 -8.40 23.11 -9.84
CA TYR A 71 -8.22 24.54 -9.57
C TYR A 71 -7.72 25.31 -10.79
N TYR A 72 -7.63 24.69 -11.98
CA TYR A 72 -7.08 25.33 -13.17
C TYR A 72 -7.89 26.55 -13.64
N GLY A 73 -9.15 26.68 -13.21
CA GLY A 73 -9.94 27.91 -13.40
C GLY A 73 -9.30 29.17 -12.78
N SER A 74 -8.40 29.00 -11.80
CA SER A 74 -7.60 30.08 -11.20
C SER A 74 -6.18 30.19 -11.75
N ALA A 75 -5.79 29.34 -12.71
CA ALA A 75 -4.44 29.31 -13.25
C ALA A 75 -4.17 30.51 -14.19
N PRO A 76 -2.94 31.08 -14.20
CA PRO A 76 -2.61 32.25 -15.02
C PRO A 76 -2.86 32.08 -16.52
N SER A 77 -2.67 30.88 -17.07
CA SER A 77 -2.88 30.60 -18.50
C SER A 77 -4.33 30.71 -18.94
N GLN A 78 -5.29 30.60 -17.99
CA GLN A 78 -6.72 30.50 -18.25
C GLN A 78 -7.09 29.33 -19.19
N ARG A 79 -6.20 28.34 -19.35
CA ARG A 79 -6.50 27.14 -20.13
C ARG A 79 -7.32 26.18 -19.29
N VAL A 80 -8.44 25.75 -19.86
CA VAL A 80 -9.32 24.72 -19.28
C VAL A 80 -8.55 23.42 -19.13
N ALA A 81 -8.65 22.80 -17.96
CA ALA A 81 -8.12 21.48 -17.72
C ALA A 81 -9.12 20.39 -18.10
N ASN A 82 -8.60 19.20 -18.36
CA ASN A 82 -9.39 17.99 -18.53
C ASN A 82 -8.99 16.98 -17.47
N ALA A 83 -9.96 16.19 -16.99
CA ALA A 83 -9.63 14.98 -16.26
C ALA A 83 -8.91 14.02 -17.23
N VAL A 84 -7.71 13.59 -16.86
CA VAL A 84 -6.89 12.67 -17.63
C VAL A 84 -6.60 11.42 -16.81
N MET A 85 -6.55 10.29 -17.51
CA MET A 85 -6.15 9.00 -16.97
C MET A 85 -4.99 8.46 -17.77
N ASN A 86 -3.86 8.23 -17.12
CA ASN A 86 -2.62 7.78 -17.75
C ASN A 86 -2.19 6.44 -17.17
N MET A 87 -1.37 5.70 -17.92
CA MET A 87 -0.72 4.49 -17.44
C MET A 87 0.75 4.77 -17.20
N PHE A 88 1.23 4.45 -15.99
CA PHE A 88 2.63 4.54 -15.62
C PHE A 88 3.15 3.12 -15.39
N VAL A 89 4.10 2.67 -16.20
CA VAL A 89 4.80 1.39 -16.02
C VAL A 89 6.14 1.69 -15.35
N CYS A 90 6.23 1.44 -14.05
CA CYS A 90 7.36 1.89 -13.24
C CYS A 90 8.31 0.73 -12.92
N ALA A 91 9.54 0.80 -13.43
CA ALA A 91 10.59 -0.17 -13.09
C ALA A 91 11.12 0.03 -11.66
N PRO A 92 11.58 -1.04 -10.97
CA PRO A 92 12.23 -0.91 -9.68
C PRO A 92 13.46 0.01 -9.73
N ARG A 93 13.58 0.87 -8.71
CA ARG A 93 14.73 1.75 -8.50
C ARG A 93 15.82 1.01 -7.75
N SER A 94 17.06 1.17 -8.20
CA SER A 94 18.23 0.63 -7.49
C SER A 94 18.41 1.32 -6.14
N LEU A 95 18.65 0.53 -5.10
CA LEU A 95 18.94 1.03 -3.77
C LEU A 95 20.45 1.02 -3.51
N LEU A 96 20.94 2.05 -2.83
CA LEU A 96 22.28 2.09 -2.30
C LEU A 96 22.40 1.09 -1.12
N PRO A 97 23.58 0.51 -0.88
CA PRO A 97 23.77 -0.41 0.24
C PRO A 97 23.61 0.33 1.58
N SER A 98 23.12 -0.41 2.59
CA SER A 98 23.10 0.05 3.99
C SER A 98 24.00 -0.85 4.85
N HIS A 99 24.61 -0.25 5.86
CA HIS A 99 25.35 -0.99 6.90
C HIS A 99 24.43 -1.50 8.02
N ASP A 100 23.19 -1.02 8.09
CA ASP A 100 22.19 -1.49 9.05
C ASP A 100 21.57 -2.80 8.56
N SER A 101 21.58 -3.83 9.40
CA SER A 101 21.06 -5.15 9.10
C SER A 101 19.54 -5.19 8.91
N ASN A 102 18.79 -4.18 9.36
CA ASN A 102 17.34 -4.07 9.20
C ASN A 102 16.93 -3.32 7.92
N ILE A 103 17.86 -2.58 7.32
CA ILE A 103 17.62 -1.80 6.10
C ILE A 103 18.01 -2.65 4.89
N GLY A 104 17.08 -2.83 3.97
CA GLY A 104 17.30 -3.55 2.71
C GLY A 104 18.09 -2.72 1.70
N GLY A 105 17.97 -1.39 1.78
CA GLY A 105 18.77 -0.43 1.02
C GLY A 105 18.31 1.01 1.25
N LEU A 106 19.05 1.95 0.69
CA LEU A 106 18.80 3.37 0.79
C LEU A 106 18.39 3.93 -0.58
N PHE A 107 17.23 4.58 -0.67
CA PHE A 107 16.78 5.27 -1.87
C PHE A 107 17.17 6.75 -1.80
N PRO A 108 18.06 7.26 -2.67
CA PRO A 108 18.42 8.68 -2.67
C PRO A 108 17.28 9.53 -3.26
N VAL A 109 16.82 10.52 -2.49
CA VAL A 109 15.85 11.52 -2.94
C VAL A 109 16.61 12.66 -3.61
N THR A 110 16.46 12.79 -4.92
CA THR A 110 17.15 13.82 -5.72
C THR A 110 16.21 14.89 -6.26
N ILE A 111 14.90 14.63 -6.25
CA ILE A 111 13.87 15.51 -6.80
C ILE A 111 12.56 15.30 -6.05
N LEU A 112 11.84 16.40 -5.84
CA LEU A 112 10.42 16.40 -5.48
C LEU A 112 9.66 17.19 -6.54
N GLU A 113 8.43 16.81 -6.78
CA GLU A 113 7.50 17.48 -7.69
C GLU A 113 6.18 17.78 -6.96
N ARG A 114 5.38 18.69 -7.53
CA ARG A 114 4.00 18.92 -7.09
C ARG A 114 3.11 19.30 -8.26
N HIS A 115 1.81 19.05 -8.07
CA HIS A 115 0.75 19.45 -8.98
C HIS A 115 -0.12 20.54 -8.30
N PRO A 116 0.19 21.83 -8.49
CA PRO A 116 -0.42 22.91 -7.68
C PRO A 116 -1.92 23.08 -7.91
N PHE A 117 -2.44 22.75 -9.10
CA PHE A 117 -3.83 22.99 -9.46
C PHE A 117 -4.71 21.72 -9.47
N THR A 118 -4.19 20.57 -9.05
CA THR A 118 -4.96 19.33 -9.04
C THR A 118 -4.48 18.35 -7.98
N THR A 119 -5.38 17.53 -7.48
CA THR A 119 -4.99 16.25 -6.86
C THR A 119 -4.41 15.31 -7.91
N GLN A 120 -3.53 14.40 -7.50
CA GLN A 120 -3.02 13.32 -8.37
C GLN A 120 -3.15 11.98 -7.67
N THR A 121 -3.82 11.03 -8.31
CA THR A 121 -4.08 9.70 -7.76
C THR A 121 -3.26 8.65 -8.48
N PHE A 122 -2.53 7.81 -7.76
CA PHE A 122 -1.86 6.62 -8.28
C PHE A 122 -2.54 5.35 -7.74
N ILE A 123 -2.98 4.49 -8.67
CA ILE A 123 -3.68 3.24 -8.35
C ILE A 123 -2.84 2.07 -8.87
N PRO A 124 -2.18 1.28 -8.00
CA PRO A 124 -1.39 0.15 -8.45
C PRO A 124 -2.28 -0.95 -9.02
N LEU A 125 -1.80 -1.61 -10.06
CA LEU A 125 -2.41 -2.79 -10.66
C LEU A 125 -1.52 -4.01 -10.50
N GLY A 126 -2.14 -5.19 -10.36
CA GLY A 126 -1.43 -6.47 -10.55
C GLY A 126 -0.44 -6.85 -9.45
N ILE A 127 -0.65 -6.37 -8.22
CA ILE A 127 0.15 -6.79 -7.05
C ILE A 127 -0.76 -7.59 -6.11
N SER A 128 -0.54 -8.90 -6.07
CA SER A 128 -1.23 -9.77 -5.12
C SER A 128 -0.59 -9.69 -3.73
N PRO A 129 -1.32 -10.04 -2.65
CA PRO A 129 -0.75 -10.13 -1.30
C PRO A 129 0.49 -11.05 -1.22
N SER A 130 0.53 -12.12 -2.01
CA SER A 130 1.68 -13.04 -2.08
C SER A 130 2.94 -12.42 -2.69
N GLU A 131 2.82 -11.30 -3.40
CA GLU A 131 3.94 -10.61 -4.06
C GLU A 131 4.41 -9.38 -3.29
N GLN A 132 3.74 -9.05 -2.18
CA GLN A 132 4.00 -7.87 -1.36
C GLN A 132 5.40 -7.88 -0.71
N GLU A 133 6.00 -9.07 -0.57
CA GLU A 133 7.38 -9.26 -0.09
C GLU A 133 8.41 -9.10 -1.22
N ASP A 134 8.00 -9.17 -2.49
CA ASP A 134 8.88 -9.06 -3.65
C ASP A 134 8.84 -7.68 -4.31
N VAL A 135 7.75 -6.93 -4.13
CA VAL A 135 7.58 -5.60 -4.69
C VAL A 135 6.71 -4.71 -3.80
N CYS A 136 7.10 -3.46 -3.67
CA CYS A 136 6.30 -2.41 -3.07
C CYS A 136 6.67 -1.07 -3.70
N TYR A 137 5.99 -0.01 -3.29
CA TYR A 137 6.33 1.34 -3.73
C TYR A 137 6.43 2.29 -2.55
N LEU A 138 7.29 3.29 -2.68
CA LEU A 138 7.48 4.32 -1.68
C LEU A 138 6.63 5.53 -2.03
N VAL A 139 6.03 6.11 -0.99
CA VAL A 139 5.36 7.40 -1.05
C VAL A 139 6.20 8.36 -0.22
N VAL A 140 6.90 9.26 -0.89
CA VAL A 140 7.80 10.23 -0.25
C VAL A 140 7.18 11.61 -0.42
N VAL A 141 6.91 12.31 0.67
CA VAL A 141 6.17 13.57 0.69
C VAL A 141 6.82 14.59 1.60
N ALA A 142 6.63 15.87 1.30
CA ALA A 142 7.08 16.96 2.14
C ALA A 142 6.00 18.05 2.24
N PRO A 143 5.82 18.70 3.40
CA PRO A 143 5.00 19.89 3.49
C PRO A 143 5.72 21.06 2.79
N SER A 144 4.98 22.12 2.48
CA SER A 144 5.55 23.35 1.94
C SER A 144 6.15 24.23 3.05
N LEU A 145 7.24 24.93 2.74
CA LEU A 145 7.74 26.06 3.50
C LEU A 145 6.80 27.26 3.37
N THR A 146 6.98 28.26 4.23
CA THR A 146 6.40 29.58 4.00
C THR A 146 6.95 30.16 2.69
N PRO A 147 6.11 30.79 1.83
CA PRO A 147 6.57 31.41 0.60
C PRO A 147 7.70 32.42 0.80
N SER A 148 8.58 32.52 -0.20
CA SER A 148 9.78 33.35 -0.20
C SER A 148 9.95 34.06 -1.54
N SER A 149 11.08 34.76 -1.74
CA SER A 149 11.41 35.35 -3.04
C SER A 149 11.86 34.30 -4.07
N VAL A 150 12.28 33.11 -3.64
CA VAL A 150 12.77 32.05 -4.54
C VAL A 150 11.62 31.40 -5.31
N ASP A 151 10.43 31.35 -4.69
CA ASP A 151 9.22 30.75 -5.24
C ASP A 151 8.23 31.78 -5.81
N GLU A 152 8.60 33.06 -5.89
CA GLU A 152 7.71 34.16 -6.27
C GLU A 152 7.06 33.95 -7.65
N THR A 153 7.73 33.27 -8.57
CA THR A 153 7.25 33.02 -9.93
C THR A 153 6.43 31.74 -10.07
N LEU A 154 6.30 30.92 -9.01
CA LEU A 154 5.59 29.65 -9.08
C LEU A 154 4.08 29.88 -8.98
N PRO A 155 3.29 29.56 -10.02
CA PRO A 155 1.86 29.73 -9.99
C PRO A 155 1.22 28.73 -9.03
N VAL A 156 0.22 29.20 -8.29
CA VAL A 156 -0.62 28.39 -7.39
C VAL A 156 -2.06 28.89 -7.44
N PRO A 157 -3.04 28.08 -7.00
CA PRO A 157 -4.42 28.52 -6.97
C PRO A 157 -4.63 29.80 -6.17
N VAL A 158 -5.31 30.77 -6.80
CA VAL A 158 -5.81 31.97 -6.11
C VAL A 158 -7.24 31.67 -5.71
N LEU A 159 -7.44 31.26 -4.45
CA LEU A 159 -8.78 31.07 -3.91
C LEU A 159 -9.41 32.46 -3.72
N SER A 160 -10.52 32.73 -4.42
CA SER A 160 -11.31 33.94 -4.17
C SER A 160 -11.86 33.86 -2.73
N PRO A 161 -11.98 35.00 -2.00
CA PRO A 161 -12.73 35.01 -0.76
C PRO A 161 -14.18 34.65 -1.08
N GLN A 162 -14.57 33.39 -0.89
CA GLN A 162 -15.97 33.00 -1.06
C GLN A 162 -16.76 33.66 0.06
N THR A 163 -17.83 34.36 -0.33
CA THR A 163 -18.88 34.83 0.56
C THR A 163 -19.33 33.66 1.42
N SER A 164 -19.19 33.82 2.73
CA SER A 164 -19.62 32.91 3.79
C SER A 164 -20.95 32.20 3.45
N THR A 165 -20.84 30.99 2.90
CA THR A 165 -21.86 29.96 3.03
C THR A 165 -21.21 28.86 3.84
N SER A 166 -21.94 28.38 4.82
CA SER A 166 -21.51 27.64 6.01
C SER A 166 -21.00 26.20 5.76
N ASP A 167 -20.28 25.97 4.66
CA ASP A 167 -19.51 24.74 4.47
C ASP A 167 -18.10 24.96 5.03
N ASP A 168 -17.88 24.49 6.26
CA ASP A 168 -16.66 24.60 7.08
C ASP A 168 -15.41 23.88 6.50
N ASN A 169 -15.30 23.72 5.18
CA ASN A 169 -14.14 23.12 4.52
C ASN A 169 -13.49 24.10 3.53
N VAL A 170 -13.01 25.24 4.03
CA VAL A 170 -12.04 26.04 3.27
C VAL A 170 -10.78 25.20 3.14
N GLU A 171 -10.56 24.65 1.95
CA GLU A 171 -9.43 23.80 1.65
C GLU A 171 -8.13 24.61 1.77
N ASN A 172 -7.36 24.36 2.84
CA ASN A 172 -6.09 25.02 3.08
C ASN A 172 -5.03 24.45 2.13
N LEU A 173 -4.88 25.07 0.96
CA LEU A 173 -3.88 24.69 -0.02
C LEU A 173 -2.46 25.03 0.48
N PRO A 174 -1.43 24.23 0.14
CA PRO A 174 -0.05 24.44 0.60
C PRO A 174 0.61 25.75 0.15
N GLY A 175 0.01 26.47 -0.79
CA GLY A 175 0.58 27.69 -1.38
C GLY A 175 1.84 27.42 -2.19
N ARG A 176 2.60 28.48 -2.49
CA ARG A 176 3.73 28.42 -3.43
C ARG A 176 5.07 27.99 -2.84
N GLY A 177 5.19 27.87 -1.52
CA GLY A 177 6.48 27.57 -0.87
C GLY A 177 7.12 26.26 -1.34
N LEU A 178 8.45 26.26 -1.40
CA LEU A 178 9.28 25.10 -1.75
C LEU A 178 9.16 23.97 -0.70
N PRO A 179 9.57 22.72 -1.00
CA PRO A 179 9.42 21.62 -0.05
C PRO A 179 10.26 21.84 1.22
N ASP A 180 9.65 21.60 2.37
CA ASP A 180 10.32 21.60 3.66
C ASP A 180 10.99 20.25 3.92
N LEU A 181 12.24 20.15 3.47
CA LEU A 181 13.03 18.93 3.57
C LEU A 181 13.31 18.49 5.02
N ASN A 182 13.16 19.36 6.03
CA ASN A 182 13.30 18.95 7.44
C ASN A 182 12.07 18.19 7.96
N ARG A 183 10.95 18.24 7.22
CA ARG A 183 9.70 17.54 7.56
C ARG A 183 9.28 16.56 6.46
N ILE A 184 10.23 16.12 5.65
CA ILE A 184 10.00 15.05 4.68
C ILE A 184 9.58 13.76 5.42
N GLN A 185 8.63 13.05 4.85
CA GLN A 185 8.17 11.76 5.35
C GLN A 185 8.21 10.74 4.21
N ALA A 186 8.43 9.48 4.56
CA ALA A 186 8.41 8.37 3.63
C ALA A 186 7.51 7.26 4.17
N PHE A 187 6.72 6.68 3.27
CA PHE A 187 5.81 5.60 3.56
C PHE A 187 6.07 4.42 2.63
N LEU A 188 5.95 3.21 3.19
CA LEU A 188 5.94 1.97 2.46
C LEU A 188 4.48 1.60 2.17
N ALA A 189 4.12 1.61 0.88
CA ALA A 189 2.80 1.26 0.41
C ALA A 189 2.81 -0.12 -0.23
N ASN A 190 1.67 -0.82 -0.17
CA ASN A 190 1.52 -2.14 -0.79
C ASN A 190 0.50 -2.13 -1.95
N GLY A 191 0.36 -3.27 -2.61
CA GLY A 191 -0.50 -3.45 -3.78
C GLY A 191 -1.99 -3.20 -3.58
N SER A 192 -2.48 -3.20 -2.34
CA SER A 192 -3.88 -2.95 -2.01
C SER A 192 -4.18 -1.48 -1.66
N GLN A 193 -3.16 -0.63 -1.69
CA GLN A 193 -3.26 0.78 -1.34
C GLN A 193 -2.99 1.62 -2.59
N ALA A 194 -3.89 2.54 -2.87
CA ALA A 194 -3.68 3.64 -3.80
C ALA A 194 -3.49 4.94 -3.00
N VAL A 195 -2.88 5.95 -3.59
CA VAL A 195 -2.68 7.26 -2.96
C VAL A 195 -3.22 8.37 -3.83
N THR A 196 -3.91 9.32 -3.20
CA THR A 196 -4.22 10.62 -3.79
C THR A 196 -3.38 11.67 -3.08
N TYR A 197 -2.46 12.30 -3.79
CA TYR A 197 -1.80 13.51 -3.30
C TYR A 197 -2.80 14.68 -3.37
N GLY A 198 -2.87 15.45 -2.30
CA GLY A 198 -3.57 16.74 -2.26
C GLY A 198 -2.96 17.72 -3.27
N ALA A 199 -3.76 18.68 -3.75
CA ALA A 199 -3.27 19.69 -4.68
C ALA A 199 -2.13 20.51 -4.04
N GLY A 200 -1.01 20.62 -4.75
CA GLY A 200 0.19 21.32 -4.31
C GLY A 200 1.05 20.60 -3.28
N THR A 201 0.69 19.37 -2.86
CA THR A 201 1.56 18.54 -2.02
C THR A 201 2.85 18.21 -2.76
N TRP A 202 4.00 18.41 -2.12
CA TRP A 202 5.27 17.95 -2.66
C TRP A 202 5.45 16.46 -2.44
N HIS A 203 5.79 15.73 -3.49
CA HIS A 203 6.07 14.31 -3.46
C HIS A 203 7.22 13.92 -4.38
N ALA A 204 7.87 12.79 -4.16
CA ALA A 204 8.82 12.25 -5.14
C ALA A 204 8.06 11.70 -6.36
N PRO A 205 8.66 11.68 -7.56
CA PRO A 205 8.18 10.85 -8.66
C PRO A 205 8.05 9.39 -8.21
N MET A 206 7.08 8.65 -8.76
CA MET A 206 6.72 7.31 -8.26
C MET A 206 7.94 6.37 -8.13
N VAL A 207 8.12 5.80 -6.93
CA VAL A 207 9.29 4.98 -6.59
C VAL A 207 8.88 3.54 -6.36
N VAL A 208 9.13 2.68 -7.34
CA VAL A 208 8.99 1.22 -7.17
C VAL A 208 10.27 0.64 -6.60
N VAL A 209 10.18 -0.28 -5.65
CA VAL A 209 11.31 -1.04 -5.12
C VAL A 209 10.97 -2.52 -5.09
N GLY A 210 11.99 -3.38 -5.25
CA GLY A 210 11.82 -4.83 -5.32
C GLY A 210 12.25 -5.41 -6.67
N LYS A 211 11.58 -6.48 -7.10
CA LYS A 211 12.06 -7.33 -8.21
C LYS A 211 11.33 -7.15 -9.53
N LYS A 212 10.14 -6.55 -9.54
CA LYS A 212 9.28 -6.44 -10.73
C LYS A 212 8.70 -5.03 -10.89
N PRO A 213 8.36 -4.60 -12.11
CA PRO A 213 7.66 -3.33 -12.30
C PRO A 213 6.27 -3.35 -11.65
N ILE A 214 5.75 -2.14 -11.40
CA ILE A 214 4.35 -1.92 -11.04
C ILE A 214 3.72 -1.02 -12.09
N ASP A 215 2.52 -1.40 -12.53
CA ASP A 215 1.67 -0.57 -13.37
C ASP A 215 0.75 0.27 -12.49
N PHE A 216 0.65 1.56 -12.79
CA PHE A 216 -0.26 2.48 -12.10
C PHE A 216 -1.21 3.13 -13.08
N VAL A 217 -2.51 3.11 -12.76
CA VAL A 217 -3.44 4.08 -13.33
C VAL A 217 -3.25 5.38 -12.57
N VAL A 218 -2.98 6.45 -13.30
CA VAL A 218 -2.76 7.79 -12.76
C VAL A 218 -3.89 8.70 -13.18
N VAL A 219 -4.56 9.32 -12.21
CA VAL A 219 -5.73 10.18 -12.45
C VAL A 219 -5.46 11.58 -11.90
N GLN A 220 -5.63 12.59 -12.74
CA GLN A 220 -5.47 14.00 -12.37
C GLN A 220 -6.22 14.91 -13.36
N PHE A 221 -6.28 16.20 -13.09
CA PHE A 221 -6.57 17.20 -14.11
C PHE A 221 -5.27 17.72 -14.75
N ALA A 222 -5.31 18.02 -16.05
CA ALA A 222 -4.19 18.66 -16.75
C ALA A 222 -4.70 19.64 -17.81
N ASN A 223 -4.02 20.77 -17.96
CA ASN A 223 -4.33 21.78 -18.98
C ASN A 223 -3.27 21.87 -20.09
N GLY A 224 -2.16 21.14 -19.95
CA GLY A 224 -1.07 21.08 -20.92
C GLY A 224 -0.10 22.26 -20.82
N VAL A 225 -0.12 23.02 -19.73
CA VAL A 225 0.84 24.10 -19.45
C VAL A 225 1.82 23.59 -18.39
N GLY A 226 3.06 23.32 -18.81
CA GLY A 226 4.04 22.61 -17.99
C GLY A 226 4.16 23.09 -16.55
N ILE A 227 4.33 24.40 -16.30
CA ILE A 227 4.52 24.96 -14.94
C ILE A 227 3.25 24.98 -14.08
N GLU A 228 2.07 24.86 -14.70
CA GLU A 228 0.78 24.75 -14.01
C GLU A 228 0.45 23.28 -13.74
N ASP A 229 0.78 22.40 -14.69
CA ASP A 229 0.60 20.96 -14.54
C ASP A 229 1.59 20.37 -13.53
N CYS A 230 2.87 20.73 -13.56
CA CYS A 230 3.90 20.17 -12.69
C CYS A 230 5.00 21.19 -12.33
N GLN A 231 5.40 21.21 -11.07
CA GLN A 231 6.53 22.00 -10.59
C GLN A 231 7.55 21.09 -9.93
N GLU A 232 8.81 21.24 -10.33
CA GLU A 232 9.90 20.36 -9.91
C GLU A 232 10.91 21.14 -9.06
N ALA A 233 11.37 20.50 -7.98
CA ALA A 233 12.43 20.96 -7.10
C ALA A 233 13.55 19.92 -7.04
N GLU A 234 14.67 20.22 -7.68
CA GLU A 234 15.86 19.35 -7.74
C GLU A 234 16.79 19.66 -6.57
N LEU A 235 17.28 18.62 -5.89
CA LEU A 235 18.22 18.77 -4.78
C LEU A 235 19.65 18.88 -5.32
N GLU A 236 20.42 19.86 -4.83
CA GLU A 236 21.85 19.97 -5.15
C GLU A 236 22.60 18.71 -4.67
N THR A 237 23.24 18.02 -5.61
CA THR A 237 24.06 16.82 -5.36
C THR A 237 25.42 17.22 -4.77
N THR A 238 25.46 17.58 -3.50
CA THR A 238 26.71 17.73 -2.74
C THR A 238 26.61 16.94 -1.44
N ASP A 239 27.56 16.03 -1.20
CA ASP A 239 27.73 15.05 -0.10
C ASP A 239 26.90 15.25 1.20
N LYS A 240 25.57 15.24 1.10
CA LYS A 240 24.58 15.29 2.20
C LYS A 240 23.21 14.78 1.72
N ASP A 241 23.20 13.72 0.92
CA ASP A 241 21.99 13.16 0.30
C ASP A 241 20.93 12.80 1.34
N ILE A 242 19.68 13.19 1.06
CA ILE A 242 18.51 12.69 1.77
C ILE A 242 18.21 11.31 1.19
N CYS A 243 18.27 10.29 2.03
CA CYS A 243 18.02 8.92 1.65
C CYS A 243 16.81 8.39 2.42
N VAL A 244 15.92 7.69 1.73
CA VAL A 244 14.85 6.91 2.38
C VAL A 244 15.39 5.53 2.71
N ALA A 245 15.32 5.15 3.99
CA ALA A 245 15.66 3.81 4.44
C ALA A 245 14.53 2.84 4.13
N VAL A 246 14.76 1.98 3.14
CA VAL A 246 13.81 0.93 2.75
C VAL A 246 14.07 -0.30 3.64
N PRO A 247 13.07 -0.78 4.39
CA PRO A 247 13.25 -1.96 5.23
C PRO A 247 13.53 -3.19 4.37
N LYS A 248 14.19 -4.20 4.96
CA LYS A 248 14.23 -5.51 4.32
C LYS A 248 12.81 -6.04 4.17
N LEU A 249 12.39 -6.24 2.93
CA LEU A 249 11.18 -7.00 2.63
C LEU A 249 11.49 -8.46 3.03
N SER A 250 10.98 -8.90 4.17
CA SER A 250 11.19 -10.27 4.65
C SER A 250 10.36 -11.24 3.81
N ARG A 251 10.82 -12.50 3.72
CA ARG A 251 10.03 -13.62 3.17
C ARG A 251 9.09 -14.29 4.20
N ASN A 252 9.18 -13.84 5.45
CA ASN A 252 8.70 -14.52 6.65
C ASN A 252 8.13 -13.52 7.66
N ALA A 253 7.55 -12.40 7.23
CA ALA A 253 6.67 -11.67 8.13
C ALA A 253 5.37 -12.47 8.18
N THR A 254 5.19 -13.29 9.22
CA THR A 254 3.86 -13.79 9.56
C THR A 254 2.90 -12.59 9.52
N PRO A 255 1.82 -12.62 8.73
CA PRO A 255 0.85 -11.55 8.77
C PRO A 255 0.35 -11.50 10.20
N VAL A 256 0.59 -10.38 10.89
CA VAL A 256 -0.02 -10.13 12.19
C VAL A 256 -1.49 -9.86 11.93
N LEU A 257 -2.24 -10.93 11.74
CA LEU A 257 -3.69 -10.96 11.69
C LEU A 257 -4.13 -12.20 12.45
N TYR A 258 -3.95 -12.13 13.77
CA TYR A 258 -4.71 -12.98 14.65
C TYR A 258 -5.20 -12.16 15.82
N ASP A 259 -6.50 -11.91 15.81
CA ASP A 259 -7.26 -11.53 17.00
C ASP A 259 -6.95 -12.58 18.09
N PRO A 260 -6.43 -12.17 19.27
CA PRO A 260 -6.13 -13.09 20.36
C PRO A 260 -7.36 -13.91 20.80
N VAL A 261 -8.58 -13.46 20.50
CA VAL A 261 -9.81 -14.25 20.69
C VAL A 261 -9.87 -15.41 19.70
N VAL A 262 -9.55 -15.18 18.42
CA VAL A 262 -9.60 -16.22 17.36
C VAL A 262 -8.57 -17.32 17.60
N VAL A 263 -7.35 -16.98 18.03
CA VAL A 263 -6.32 -17.98 18.38
C VAL A 263 -6.75 -18.79 19.59
N LYS A 264 -7.37 -18.15 20.59
CA LYS A 264 -7.87 -18.83 21.78
C LYS A 264 -9.04 -19.75 21.44
N THR A 265 -9.89 -19.36 20.49
CA THR A 265 -11.00 -20.17 19.97
C THR A 265 -10.50 -21.33 19.12
N LEU A 266 -9.51 -21.12 18.25
CA LEU A 266 -8.92 -22.19 17.43
C LEU A 266 -8.18 -23.22 18.30
N MET A 267 -7.43 -22.76 19.30
CA MET A 267 -6.78 -23.63 20.30
C MET A 267 -7.80 -24.36 21.20
N HIS A 268 -8.93 -23.74 21.54
CA HIS A 268 -10.04 -24.41 22.22
C HIS A 268 -10.71 -25.48 21.34
N ILE A 269 -10.95 -25.20 20.06
CA ILE A 269 -11.58 -26.14 19.13
C ILE A 269 -10.67 -27.36 18.91
N ILE A 270 -9.36 -27.14 18.77
CA ILE A 270 -8.37 -28.23 18.66
C ILE A 270 -8.31 -29.04 19.97
N SER A 271 -8.40 -28.39 21.14
CA SER A 271 -8.44 -29.08 22.43
C SER A 271 -9.72 -29.88 22.63
N ILE A 272 -10.88 -29.38 22.18
CA ILE A 272 -12.16 -30.10 22.26
C ILE A 272 -12.19 -31.29 21.30
N ALA A 273 -11.63 -31.15 20.10
CA ALA A 273 -11.51 -32.25 19.14
C ALA A 273 -10.60 -33.40 19.66
N LEU A 274 -9.60 -33.08 20.50
CA LEU A 274 -8.74 -34.07 21.16
C LEU A 274 -9.39 -34.71 22.40
N VAL A 275 -10.34 -34.03 23.06
CA VAL A 275 -11.03 -34.53 24.26
C VAL A 275 -12.31 -35.32 23.90
N GLY A 276 -12.89 -35.08 22.72
CA GLY A 276 -14.15 -35.70 22.29
C GLY A 276 -14.07 -37.16 21.83
N ASP A 277 -12.89 -37.79 21.77
CA ASP A 277 -12.70 -39.15 21.22
C ASP A 277 -11.98 -40.11 22.18
N LEU A 278 -12.03 -39.88 23.50
CA LEU A 278 -11.38 -40.75 24.49
C LEU A 278 -12.31 -41.14 25.64
N ASP A 279 -13.04 -42.23 25.43
CA ASP A 279 -13.60 -43.07 26.49
C ASP A 279 -12.48 -43.97 27.06
N CYS A 280 -11.45 -43.37 27.68
CA CYS A 280 -10.39 -44.09 28.41
C CYS A 280 -9.66 -43.18 29.42
N ARG A 281 -9.50 -43.68 30.65
CA ARG A 281 -9.02 -42.98 31.86
C ARG A 281 -7.65 -42.27 31.68
N PRO A 282 -7.42 -41.10 32.32
CA PRO A 282 -6.18 -40.37 32.17
C PRO A 282 -5.04 -41.03 32.98
N ARG A 283 -3.93 -41.34 32.31
CA ARG A 283 -2.61 -41.44 32.95
C ARG A 283 -1.86 -40.15 32.66
N TYR A 284 -1.53 -39.40 33.70
CA TYR A 284 -0.63 -38.26 33.59
C TYR A 284 0.81 -38.76 33.43
N VAL A 285 1.46 -38.37 32.33
CA VAL A 285 2.91 -38.42 32.19
C VAL A 285 3.38 -36.97 32.04
N PRO A 286 4.30 -36.46 32.88
CA PRO A 286 4.87 -35.14 32.68
C PRO A 286 5.88 -35.21 31.53
N ILE A 287 5.72 -34.34 30.53
CA ILE A 287 6.71 -34.17 29.46
C ILE A 287 7.22 -32.72 29.55
N GLU A 288 8.54 -32.57 29.74
CA GLU A 288 9.23 -31.29 29.59
C GLU A 288 9.23 -30.87 28.12
N VAL A 289 8.84 -29.63 27.86
CA VAL A 289 8.66 -29.07 26.52
C VAL A 289 10.00 -28.50 26.00
N PRO A 290 10.53 -28.94 24.86
CA PRO A 290 11.59 -28.23 24.17
C PRO A 290 11.01 -27.17 23.20
N ASP A 291 11.86 -26.19 22.88
CA ASP A 291 11.61 -24.94 22.17
C ASP A 291 10.63 -24.98 20.96
N THR A 292 9.99 -23.83 20.73
CA THR A 292 8.84 -23.56 19.84
C THR A 292 8.97 -24.04 18.39
N SER A 293 10.18 -24.19 17.85
CA SER A 293 10.39 -24.72 16.49
C SER A 293 10.15 -26.23 16.39
N ALA A 294 10.30 -26.99 17.49
CA ALA A 294 10.06 -28.43 17.51
C ALA A 294 8.56 -28.79 17.55
N MET A 295 7.68 -27.82 17.85
CA MET A 295 6.25 -28.04 18.00
C MET A 295 5.51 -28.13 16.67
N GLU A 296 5.93 -27.37 15.66
CA GLU A 296 5.34 -27.42 14.31
C GLU A 296 5.64 -28.76 13.63
N ASP A 297 6.89 -29.21 13.68
CA ASP A 297 7.31 -30.51 13.12
C ASP A 297 6.65 -31.69 13.86
N TYR A 298 6.43 -31.56 15.17
CA TYR A 298 5.73 -32.58 15.96
C TYR A 298 4.23 -32.65 15.61
N ILE A 299 3.54 -31.50 15.50
CA ILE A 299 2.13 -31.45 15.09
C ILE A 299 1.97 -31.98 13.67
N PHE A 300 2.84 -31.57 12.75
CA PHE A 300 2.75 -32.00 11.35
C PHE A 300 2.99 -33.51 11.22
N SER A 301 4.00 -34.06 11.90
CA SER A 301 4.30 -35.50 11.83
C SER A 301 3.29 -36.37 12.57
N HIS A 302 2.76 -35.97 13.73
CA HIS A 302 1.80 -36.78 14.50
C HIS A 302 0.37 -36.67 13.98
N VAL A 303 -0.07 -35.49 13.52
CA VAL A 303 -1.43 -35.33 12.96
C VAL A 303 -1.51 -36.02 11.61
N HIS A 304 -0.49 -35.92 10.76
CA HIS A 304 -0.50 -36.55 9.44
C HIS A 304 -0.43 -38.08 9.51
N LYS A 305 0.40 -38.63 10.41
CA LYS A 305 0.52 -40.09 10.60
C LYS A 305 -0.76 -40.71 11.17
N ASN A 306 -1.40 -40.04 12.13
CA ASN A 306 -2.71 -40.50 12.65
C ASN A 306 -3.84 -40.36 11.62
N TYR A 307 -3.73 -39.42 10.67
CA TYR A 307 -4.71 -39.28 9.60
C TYR A 307 -4.57 -40.39 8.55
N GLU A 308 -3.35 -40.73 8.14
CA GLU A 308 -3.12 -41.85 7.22
C GLU A 308 -3.50 -43.21 7.83
N ASP A 309 -3.18 -43.44 9.10
CA ASP A 309 -3.48 -44.71 9.79
C ASP A 309 -4.99 -44.89 10.06
N LYS A 310 -5.77 -43.82 10.28
CA LYS A 310 -7.24 -43.91 10.51
C LYS A 310 -8.07 -43.98 9.21
N TYR A 311 -7.60 -43.41 8.09
CA TYR A 311 -8.42 -43.26 6.88
C TYR A 311 -8.03 -44.16 5.68
N ASN A 312 -6.93 -44.91 5.74
CA ASN A 312 -6.60 -45.95 4.74
C ASN A 312 -7.25 -47.34 5.01
N ALA A 313 -8.16 -47.45 5.97
CA ALA A 313 -8.82 -48.72 6.33
C ALA A 313 -10.34 -48.76 6.04
N VAL A 314 -10.85 -47.98 5.07
CA VAL A 314 -12.26 -48.03 4.66
C VAL A 314 -12.37 -48.56 3.22
N PRO A 315 -13.06 -49.69 2.96
CA PRO A 315 -13.21 -50.22 1.60
C PRO A 315 -14.15 -49.34 0.77
N ILE A 316 -13.68 -48.93 -0.40
CA ILE A 316 -14.41 -48.15 -1.40
C ILE A 316 -15.64 -48.95 -1.87
N ARG A 317 -16.85 -48.50 -1.54
CA ARG A 317 -18.08 -48.83 -2.28
C ARG A 317 -18.68 -47.57 -2.91
N ALA A 318 -18.47 -47.48 -4.23
CA ALA A 318 -19.28 -46.85 -5.28
C ALA A 318 -19.98 -45.51 -4.99
N ALA A 319 -19.45 -44.41 -5.56
CA ALA A 319 -20.16 -43.43 -6.41
C ALA A 319 -19.17 -42.36 -6.95
N PRO A 320 -19.56 -41.56 -7.95
CA PRO A 320 -19.02 -41.56 -9.32
C PRO A 320 -17.67 -40.83 -9.49
N GLN A 321 -16.94 -41.26 -10.53
CA GLN A 321 -15.64 -40.71 -10.96
C GLN A 321 -15.71 -39.19 -11.23
N ILE A 322 -14.91 -38.42 -10.51
CA ILE A 322 -14.34 -37.17 -11.01
C ILE A 322 -12.85 -37.43 -11.18
N SER A 323 -12.44 -37.65 -12.43
CA SER A 323 -11.05 -37.82 -12.82
C SER A 323 -10.34 -36.46 -12.73
N MET A 324 -9.49 -36.27 -11.72
CA MET A 324 -8.48 -35.22 -11.74
C MET A 324 -7.28 -35.74 -12.56
N ILE A 325 -7.08 -35.13 -13.71
CA ILE A 325 -5.95 -35.38 -14.62
C ILE A 325 -4.69 -34.81 -13.97
N PRO A 326 -3.58 -35.56 -13.82
CA PRO A 326 -2.30 -35.00 -13.40
C PRO A 326 -1.67 -34.25 -14.57
N ILE A 327 -1.39 -32.97 -14.40
CA ILE A 327 -0.52 -32.23 -15.32
C ILE A 327 0.88 -32.29 -14.73
N ASP A 328 1.69 -33.22 -15.23
CA ASP A 328 3.13 -33.02 -15.35
C ASP A 328 3.63 -33.74 -16.60
N ASN A 329 4.43 -33.00 -17.39
CA ASN A 329 5.22 -33.40 -18.57
C ASN A 329 4.52 -33.62 -19.92
N VAL A 330 4.27 -32.53 -20.67
CA VAL A 330 4.56 -32.50 -22.12
C VAL A 330 5.04 -31.09 -22.54
N PHE A 331 6.33 -30.80 -22.34
CA PHE A 331 7.05 -29.90 -23.25
C PHE A 331 7.92 -30.78 -24.14
N ARG A 332 7.40 -31.11 -25.33
CA ARG A 332 8.19 -31.46 -26.51
C ARG A 332 7.54 -30.84 -27.74
N ASN A 333 8.20 -29.78 -28.21
CA ASN A 333 8.52 -29.43 -29.59
C ASN A 333 7.55 -29.77 -30.74
N ASP A 334 7.39 -28.70 -31.54
CA ASP A 334 7.51 -28.65 -33.00
C ASP A 334 6.27 -28.84 -33.89
N THR A 335 5.93 -27.69 -34.51
CA THR A 335 5.64 -27.46 -35.95
C THR A 335 4.27 -27.75 -36.57
N LEU A 336 3.89 -26.78 -37.44
CA LEU A 336 2.94 -26.80 -38.59
C LEU A 336 1.46 -26.77 -38.18
N ARG A 337 0.64 -25.77 -38.54
CA ARG A 337 0.49 -24.96 -39.76
C ARG A 337 -0.16 -23.62 -39.45
#